data_AF-A0AAV0IPB1-F1
#
_entry.id   AF-A0AAV0IPB1-F1
#
_cell.length_a   1.000
_cell.length_b   1.000
_cell.length_c   1.000
_cell.angle_alpha   90.00
_cell.angle_beta   90.00
_cell.angle_gamma   90.00
#
_symmetry.space_group_name_H-M   'P 1'
#
loop_
_entity.id
_entity.type
_entity.pdbx_description
1 polymer ?
#
loop_
_entity_poly.entity_id
_entity_poly.type
_entity_poly.pdbx_seq_one_letter_code
_entity_poly.pdbx_strand_id
1 'polypeptide(L)' 'MIMGSAASTVYYNLRLQHPTLDMPIIDYDLALLIQPVLMLGISIGVTFNVIFADWMVTVLLIVLFIGNKSSQRQ' A
#
# COMPACT_ATOMS: atom_id res chain seq x y z
N MET A 1 -13.53 4.84 5.26
CA MET A 1 -14.57 4.36 4.32
C MET A 1 -13.93 3.45 3.28
N ILE A 2 -13.79 2.14 3.57
CA ILE A 2 -13.46 1.05 2.61
C ILE A 2 -13.78 -0.29 3.30
N MET A 3 -13.45 -0.38 4.59
CA MET A 3 -13.74 -1.53 5.46
C MET A 3 -15.24 -1.79 5.64
N GLY A 4 -16.06 -0.75 5.80
CA GLY A 4 -17.52 -0.90 5.94
C GLY A 4 -18.22 -1.41 4.68
N SER A 5 -17.78 -0.97 3.49
CA SER A 5 -18.31 -1.44 2.21
C SER A 5 -17.88 -2.87 1.92
N ALA A 6 -16.61 -3.22 2.12
CA ALA A 6 -16.14 -4.60 2.00
C ALA A 6 -16.84 -5.53 3.00
N ALA A 7 -16.94 -5.14 4.28
CA ALA A 7 -17.65 -5.90 5.30
C ALA A 7 -19.13 -6.09 4.96
N SER A 8 -19.81 -5.08 4.40
CA SER A 8 -21.20 -5.23 3.95
C SER A 8 -21.32 -6.23 2.80
N THR A 9 -20.45 -6.17 1.79
CA THR A 9 -20.51 -7.08 0.64
C THR A 9 -20.18 -8.52 1.03
N VAL A 10 -19.26 -8.73 1.98
CA VAL A 10 -18.97 -10.04 2.58
C VAL A 10 -20.14 -10.52 3.44
N TYR A 11 -20.73 -9.67 4.28
CA TYR A 11 -21.88 -10.03 5.13
C TYR A 11 -23.11 -10.39 4.30
N TYR A 12 -23.36 -9.67 3.21
CA TYR A 12 -24.43 -9.99 2.27
C TYR A 12 -24.12 -11.24 1.42
N ASN A 13 -22.87 -11.46 0.99
CA ASN A 13 -22.48 -12.68 0.25
C ASN A 13 -22.46 -13.95 1.12
N LEU A 14 -22.10 -13.86 2.40
CA LEU A 14 -22.11 -15.00 3.34
C LEU A 14 -23.54 -15.45 3.71
N ARG A 15 -24.52 -14.54 3.62
CA ARG A 15 -25.94 -14.83 3.86
C ARG A 15 -26.65 -15.46 2.66
N LEU A 16 -26.03 -15.50 1.49
CA LEU A 16 -26.51 -16.22 0.30
C LEU A 16 -25.87 -17.62 0.26
N GLN A 17 -26.47 -18.54 1.02
CA GLN A 17 -26.01 -19.92 1.18
C GLN A 17 -26.64 -20.82 0.08
N HIS A 18 -25.83 -21.64 -0.60
CA HIS A 18 -26.30 -22.55 -1.65
C HIS A 18 -27.14 -23.69 -1.02
N PRO A 19 -28.37 -24.00 -1.48
CA PRO A 19 -29.29 -24.92 -0.79
C PRO A 19 -28.86 -26.40 -0.69
N THR A 20 -27.72 -26.80 -1.26
CA THR A 20 -27.30 -28.23 -1.36
C THR A 20 -25.81 -28.49 -1.20
N LEU A 21 -24.94 -27.48 -1.17
CA LEU A 21 -23.50 -27.63 -0.93
C LEU A 21 -23.00 -26.37 -0.18
N ASP A 22 -22.65 -26.55 1.10
CA ASP A 22 -22.16 -25.51 2.01
C ASP A 22 -20.73 -25.03 1.66
N MET A 23 -20.56 -24.45 0.47
CA MET A 23 -19.28 -23.88 0.03
C MET A 23 -19.50 -22.47 -0.54
N PRO A 24 -18.90 -21.42 0.04
CA PRO A 24 -18.89 -20.09 -0.56
C PRO A 24 -18.13 -20.11 -1.90
N ILE A 25 -18.67 -19.43 -2.93
CA ILE A 25 -18.07 -19.35 -4.29
C ILE A 25 -16.75 -18.54 -4.31
N ILE A 26 -16.50 -17.74 -3.27
CA ILE A 26 -15.28 -16.97 -3.06
C ILE A 26 -14.45 -17.69 -2.00
N ASP A 27 -13.19 -18.02 -2.31
CA ASP A 27 -12.20 -18.51 -1.37
C ASP A 27 -11.84 -17.38 -0.37
N TYR A 28 -12.72 -17.18 0.60
CA TYR A 28 -12.57 -16.17 1.65
C TYR A 28 -11.31 -16.40 2.49
N ASP A 29 -10.86 -17.65 2.59
CA ASP A 29 -9.59 -18.00 3.24
C ASP A 29 -8.40 -17.35 2.52
N LEU A 30 -8.40 -17.38 1.18
CA LEU A 30 -7.39 -16.72 0.36
C LEU A 30 -7.50 -15.20 0.44
N ALA A 31 -8.71 -14.63 0.37
CA ALA A 31 -8.90 -13.18 0.47
C ALA A 31 -8.50 -12.62 1.85
N LEU A 32 -8.86 -13.31 2.94
CA LEU A 32 -8.45 -12.95 4.30
C LEU A 32 -6.95 -13.12 4.54
N LEU A 33 -6.29 -14.04 3.83
CA LEU A 33 -4.85 -14.21 3.90
C LEU A 33 -4.11 -13.12 3.12
N ILE A 34 -4.59 -12.79 1.92
CA ILE A 34 -3.96 -11.81 1.01
C ILE A 34 -4.17 -10.37 1.51
N GLN A 35 -5.34 -10.05 2.07
CA GLN A 35 -5.70 -8.69 2.49
C GLN A 35 -4.76 -8.04 3.53
N PRO A 36 -4.38 -8.69 4.65
CA PRO A 36 -3.43 -8.14 5.60
C PRO A 36 -2.00 -8.12 5.05
N VAL A 37 -1.61 -9.09 4.22
CA VAL A 37 -0.26 -9.15 3.62
C VAL A 37 -0.05 -7.99 2.63
N LEU A 38 -1.07 -7.65 1.84
CA LEU A 38 -1.04 -6.48 0.96
C LEU A 38 -0.93 -5.18 1.75
N MET A 39 -1.69 -5.02 2.84
CA MET A 39 -1.60 -3.83 3.68
C MET A 39 -0.22 -3.67 4.32
N LEU A 40 0.37 -4.76 4.84
CA LEU A 40 1.73 -4.75 5.37
C LEU A 40 2.76 -4.39 4.30
N GLY A 41 2.65 -4.97 3.10
CA GLY A 41 3.53 -4.67 1.97
C GLY A 41 3.48 -3.20 1.57
N ILE A 42 2.29 -2.60 1.53
CA ILE A 42 2.12 -1.18 1.21
C ILE A 42 2.72 -0.30 2.32
N SER A 43 2.48 -0.59 3.59
CA SER A 43 3.05 0.20 4.70
C SER A 43 4.59 0.16 4.73
N ILE A 44 5.17 -1.01 4.51
CA ILE A 44 6.63 -1.18 4.43
C ILE A 44 7.18 -0.47 3.19
N GLY A 45 6.54 -0.65 2.03
CA GLY A 45 6.95 -0.03 0.78
C GLY A 45 6.91 1.50 0.82
N VAL A 46 5.86 2.08 1.42
CA VAL A 46 5.73 3.53 1.59
C VAL A 46 6.80 4.07 2.53
N THR A 47 7.04 3.41 3.66
CA THR A 47 8.08 3.83 4.62
C THR A 47 9.46 3.81 3.99
N PHE A 48 9.79 2.74 3.26
CA PHE A 48 11.05 2.61 2.55
C PHE A 48 11.19 3.67 1.44
N ASN A 49 10.11 3.95 0.70
CA ASN A 49 10.09 4.95 -0.36
C ASN A 49 10.32 6.37 0.17
N VAL A 50 9.72 6.74 1.31
CA VAL A 50 9.91 8.07 1.91
C VAL A 50 11.38 8.29 2.28
N ILE A 51 11.98 7.32 2.97
CA ILE A 51 13.41 7.39 3.34
C ILE A 51 14.26 7.60 2.07
N PHE A 52 14.07 6.76 1.06
CA PHE A 52 14.88 6.84 -0.17
C PHE A 52 14.67 8.16 -0.94
N ALA A 53 13.43 8.65 -1.01
CA ALA A 53 13.08 9.91 -1.63
C ALA A 53 13.73 11.10 -0.92
N ASP A 54 13.67 11.15 0.41
CA ASP A 54 14.29 12.22 1.22
C ASP A 54 15.83 12.23 1.07
N TRP A 55 16.47 11.06 1.06
CA TRP A 55 17.91 10.95 0.81
C TRP A 55 18.30 11.44 -0.59
N MET A 56 17.53 11.06 -1.62
CA MET A 56 17.79 11.50 -3.00
C MET A 56 17.67 13.02 -3.16
N VAL A 57 16.62 13.62 -2.57
CA VAL A 57 16.42 15.08 -2.59
C VAL A 57 17.54 15.80 -1.84
N THR A 58 17.96 15.29 -0.69
CA THR A 58 19.04 15.88 0.11
C THR A 58 20.36 15.88 -0.66
N VAL A 59 20.70 14.76 -1.30
CA VAL A 59 21.91 14.65 -2.14
C VAL A 59 21.84 15.60 -3.34
N LEU A 60 20.70 15.67 -4.02
CA LEU A 60 20.49 16.58 -5.14
C LEU A 60 20.71 18.04 -4.73
N LEU A 61 20.18 18.44 -3.57
CA LEU A 61 20.38 19.78 -3.03
C LEU A 61 21.85 20.05 -2.69
N ILE A 62 22.57 19.11 -2.08
CA ILE A 62 24.01 19.27 -1.77
C ILE A 62 24.81 19.53 -3.05
N VAL A 63 24.59 18.72 -4.09
CA VAL A 63 25.27 18.88 -5.38
C VAL A 63 24.94 20.22 -6.01
N LEU A 64 23.66 20.61 -6.00
CA LEU A 64 23.20 21.90 -6.52
C LEU A 64 23.83 23.08 -5.79
N PHE A 65 23.91 23.02 -4.45
CA PHE A 65 24.52 24.08 -3.65
C PHE A 65 26.03 24.21 -3.87
N ILE A 66 26.73 23.08 -4.06
CA ILE A 66 28.16 23.09 -4.41
C ILE A 66 28.37 23.72 -5.79
N GLY A 67 27.59 23.31 -6.79
CA GLY A 67 27.68 23.87 -8.14
C GLY A 67 27.33 25.37 -8.23
N ASN A 68 26.31 25.82 -7.48
CA ASN A 68 25.96 27.24 -7.42
C ASN A 68 27.04 28.08 -6.71
N LYS A 69 27.72 27.53 -5.68
CA LYS A 69 28.85 28.22 -5.04
C LYS A 69 30.03 28.44 -5.98
N SER A 70 30.29 27.54 -6.93
CA SER A 70 31.32 27.77 -7.96
C SER A 70 30.91 28.82 -8.98
N SER A 71 29.62 28.93 -9.31
CA SER A 71 29.14 29.90 -10.32
C SER A 71 29.08 31.35 -9.82
N GLN A 72 28.96 31.58 -8.50
CA GLN A 72 28.90 32.92 -7.88
C GLN A 72 30.30 33.47 -7.52
N ARG A 73 31.37 32.72 -7.78
CA ARG A 73 32.78 33.14 -7.56
C ARG A 73 33.48 33.66 -8.83
N GLN A 74 32.76 33.79 -9.94
CA GLN A 74 33.17 34.51 -11.15
C GLN A 74 32.31 35.75 -11.32
#